data_AF-A0A1J5MC38-F1
#
_entry.id   AF-A0A1J5MC38-F1
#
_cell.length_a   1.000
_cell.length_b   1.000
_cell.length_c   1.000
_cell.angle_alpha   90.00
_cell.angle_beta   90.00
_cell.angle_gamma   90.00
#
_symmetry.space_group_name_H-M   'P 1'
#
loop_
_entity.id
_entity.type
_entity.pdbx_description
1 polymer ?
#
loop_
_entity_poly.entity_id
_entity_poly.type
_entity_poly.pdbx_seq_one_letter_code
_entity_poly.pdbx_strand_id
1 'polypeptide(L)'
;MFDLGLTELLVIGVVALIVVGPKDLPVMFRNVGRFVGKAKGMAREFSSAMNDAADESGVRDVAKGLKAATNPVGTAMDGVKEAAQDMAKSIDPTSYKPGSETEKLAAERAQDAKKIQAATARAAAERKAREATEALAHAEAAEAAAEAAPEQPSSAEPAVAPSEGSETKT
;
A
#
# COMPACT_ATOMS: atom_id res chain seq x y z
N MET A 1 -5.28 -21.54 0.94
CA MET A 1 -6.70 -21.78 1.29
C MET A 1 -7.22 -20.80 2.35
N PHE A 2 -6.77 -19.55 2.31
CA PHE A 2 -7.33 -18.45 3.09
C PHE A 2 -7.34 -17.24 2.17
N ASP A 3 -8.44 -17.06 1.46
CA ASP A 3 -8.69 -15.90 0.62
C ASP A 3 -9.04 -14.72 1.55
N LEU A 4 -8.04 -14.20 2.29
CA LEU A 4 -8.20 -12.99 3.11
C LEU A 4 -8.13 -11.76 2.21
N GLY A 5 -9.01 -11.73 1.21
CA GLY A 5 -9.19 -10.62 0.28
C GLY A 5 -10.08 -9.53 0.85
N LEU A 6 -10.21 -8.44 0.09
CA LEU A 6 -11.19 -7.39 0.39
C LEU A 6 -12.62 -7.92 0.41
N THR A 7 -12.92 -8.92 -0.43
CA THR A 7 -14.23 -9.55 -0.55
C THR A 7 -14.62 -10.28 0.74
N GLU A 8 -13.77 -11.13 1.30
CA GLU A 8 -14.01 -11.83 2.56
C GLU A 8 -14.15 -10.87 3.74
N LEU A 9 -13.35 -9.80 3.77
CA LEU A 9 -13.47 -8.78 4.82
C LEU A 9 -14.82 -8.06 4.75
N LEU A 10 -15.35 -7.83 3.54
CA LEU A 10 -16.70 -7.28 3.32
C LEU A 10 -17.78 -8.25 3.81
N VAL A 11 -17.66 -9.54 3.47
CA VAL A 11 -18.60 -10.58 3.94
C VAL A 11 -18.63 -10.66 5.47
N ILE A 12 -17.46 -10.68 6.12
CA ILE A 12 -17.35 -10.67 7.58
C ILE A 12 -17.97 -9.39 8.16
N GLY A 13 -17.76 -8.23 7.52
CA GLY A 13 -18.38 -6.97 7.90
C GLY A 13 -19.90 -7.02 7.86
N VAL A 14 -20.49 -7.57 6.79
CA VAL A 14 -21.95 -7.72 6.65
C VAL A 14 -22.50 -8.68 7.71
N VAL A 15 -21.86 -9.83 7.92
CA VAL A 15 -22.27 -10.79 8.96
C VAL A 15 -22.20 -10.15 10.35
N ALA A 16 -21.14 -9.40 10.63
CA ALA A 16 -21.00 -8.70 11.90
C ALA A 16 -22.08 -7.63 12.10
N LEU A 17 -22.48 -6.91 11.05
CA LEU A 17 -23.60 -5.96 11.10
C LEU A 17 -24.94 -6.63 11.41
N ILE A 18 -25.17 -7.84 10.89
CA ILE A 18 -26.41 -8.59 11.15
C ILE A 18 -26.43 -9.15 12.57
N VAL A 19 -25.33 -9.76 13.02
CA VAL A 19 -25.26 -10.46 14.31
C VAL A 19 -25.16 -9.50 15.48
N VAL A 20 -24.28 -8.50 15.38
CA VAL A 20 -24.02 -7.53 16.47
C VAL A 20 -24.94 -6.32 16.34
N GLY A 21 -25.31 -5.94 15.12
CA GLY A 21 -26.09 -4.75 14.83
C GLY A 21 -25.25 -3.56 14.35
N PRO A 22 -25.78 -2.74 13.43
CA PRO A 22 -25.04 -1.63 12.83
C PRO A 22 -24.71 -0.49 13.80
N LYS A 23 -25.41 -0.39 14.93
CA LYS A 23 -25.18 0.65 15.96
C LYS A 23 -24.16 0.22 17.01
N ASP A 24 -24.03 -1.06 17.27
CA ASP A 24 -23.20 -1.57 18.37
C ASP A 24 -21.76 -1.84 17.94
N LEU A 25 -21.53 -2.27 16.69
CA LEU A 25 -20.19 -2.39 16.10
C LEU A 25 -19.30 -1.14 16.26
N PRO A 26 -19.75 0.09 15.87
CA PRO A 26 -18.91 1.28 16.01
C PRO A 26 -18.62 1.63 17.48
N VAL A 27 -19.54 1.32 18.40
CA VAL A 27 -19.32 1.51 19.84
C VAL A 27 -18.30 0.50 20.36
N MET A 28 -18.38 -0.76 19.94
CA MET A 28 -17.41 -1.81 20.27
C MET A 28 -16.01 -1.46 19.77
N PHE A 29 -15.85 -1.05 18.50
CA PHE A 29 -14.56 -0.62 17.97
C PHE A 29 -13.99 0.58 18.72
N ARG A 30 -14.83 1.53 19.15
CA ARG A 30 -14.37 2.67 19.97
C ARG A 30 -13.87 2.22 21.33
N ASN A 31 -14.53 1.25 21.96
CA ASN A 31 -14.15 0.73 23.27
C ASN A 31 -12.86 -0.07 23.20
N VAL A 32 -12.77 -1.00 22.23
CA VAL A 32 -11.55 -1.77 21.96
C VAL A 32 -10.40 -0.84 21.58
N GLY A 33 -10.65 0.12 20.67
CA GLY A 33 -9.65 1.10 20.25
C GLY A 33 -9.13 1.95 21.40
N ARG A 34 -9.98 2.35 22.35
CA ARG A 34 -9.55 3.08 23.56
C ARG A 34 -8.68 2.20 24.47
N PHE A 35 -9.03 0.92 24.63
CA PHE A 35 -8.23 -0.02 25.42
C PHE A 35 -6.87 -0.28 24.78
N VAL A 36 -6.83 -0.59 23.48
CA VAL A 36 -5.61 -0.77 22.70
C VAL A 36 -4.76 0.50 22.69
N GLY A 37 -5.37 1.67 22.56
CA GLY A 37 -4.68 2.96 22.60
C GLY A 37 -3.99 3.20 23.94
N LYS A 38 -4.68 2.92 25.06
CA LYS A 38 -4.09 2.99 26.40
C LYS A 38 -2.96 1.99 26.58
N ALA A 39 -3.18 0.73 26.20
CA ALA A 39 -2.16 -0.32 26.28
C ALA A 39 -0.91 0.04 25.45
N LYS A 40 -1.10 0.59 24.24
CA LYS A 40 -0.01 1.06 23.39
C LYS A 40 0.74 2.25 23.97
N GLY A 41 0.03 3.17 24.63
CA GLY A 41 0.65 4.25 25.40
C GLY A 41 1.53 3.70 26.52
N MET A 42 0.96 2.84 27.37
CA MET A 42 1.70 2.19 28.47
C MET A 42 2.90 1.38 27.98
N ALA A 43 2.76 0.67 26.85
CA ALA A 43 3.87 -0.03 26.21
C ALA A 43 4.96 0.91 25.73
N ARG A 44 4.61 2.11 25.23
CA ARG A 44 5.58 3.12 24.81
C ARG A 44 6.36 3.69 25.98
N GLU A 45 5.69 4.03 27.09
CA GLU A 45 6.35 4.44 28.33
C GLU A 45 7.25 3.32 28.89
N PHE A 46 6.79 2.07 28.88
CA PHE A 46 7.59 0.92 29.32
C PHE A 46 8.80 0.69 28.41
N SER A 47 8.63 0.76 27.08
CA SER A 47 9.74 0.65 26.13
C SER A 47 10.74 1.79 26.30
N SER A 48 10.29 3.02 26.57
CA SER A 48 11.19 4.15 26.83
C SER A 48 11.97 3.92 28.12
N ALA A 49 11.29 3.63 29.23
CA ALA A 49 11.94 3.38 30.52
C ALA A 49 12.86 2.15 30.48
N MET A 50 12.48 1.10 29.76
CA MET A 50 13.29 -0.09 29.56
C MET A 50 14.50 0.20 28.66
N ASN A 51 14.37 1.05 27.63
CA ASN A 51 15.50 1.46 26.82
C ASN A 51 16.50 2.30 27.63
N ASP A 52 15.99 3.25 28.42
CA ASP A 52 16.79 4.09 29.31
C ASP A 52 17.52 3.24 30.37
N ALA A 53 16.85 2.23 30.94
CA ALA A 53 17.46 1.29 31.88
C ALA A 53 18.39 0.27 31.20
N ALA A 54 18.12 -0.13 29.96
CA ALA A 54 18.92 -1.09 29.19
C ALA A 54 20.25 -0.49 28.73
N ASP A 55 20.29 0.82 28.48
CA ASP A 55 21.51 1.57 28.15
C ASP A 55 22.52 1.54 29.32
N GLU A 56 22.06 1.31 30.55
CA GLU A 56 22.92 1.19 31.75
C GLU A 56 23.21 -0.27 32.17
N SER A 57 22.43 -1.25 31.70
CA SER A 57 22.45 -2.65 32.20
C SER A 57 22.82 -3.74 31.17
N GLY A 58 23.25 -3.41 29.95
CA GLY A 58 23.67 -4.40 28.94
C GLY A 58 22.51 -5.23 28.35
N VAL A 59 21.27 -4.91 28.71
CA VAL A 59 20.05 -5.56 28.21
C VAL A 59 19.81 -5.28 26.72
N ARG A 60 20.46 -4.25 26.18
CA ARG A 60 20.41 -3.87 24.76
C ARG A 60 20.87 -5.00 23.83
N ASP A 61 21.86 -5.79 24.25
CA ASP A 61 22.35 -6.93 23.46
C ASP A 61 21.35 -8.09 23.43
N VAL A 62 20.64 -8.32 24.55
CA VAL A 62 19.57 -9.32 24.64
C VAL A 62 18.37 -8.91 23.78
N ALA A 63 17.99 -7.63 23.82
CA ALA A 63 16.93 -7.08 22.97
C ALA A 63 17.29 -7.17 21.48
N LYS A 64 18.54 -6.88 21.12
CA LYS A 64 19.04 -7.01 19.74
C LYS A 64 19.06 -8.46 19.27
N GLY A 65 19.48 -9.40 20.11
CA GLY A 65 19.42 -10.83 19.83
C GLY A 65 17.99 -11.34 19.64
N LEU A 66 17.06 -10.92 20.51
CA LEU A 66 15.65 -11.29 20.39
C LEU A 66 14.98 -10.68 19.15
N LYS A 67 15.33 -9.43 18.79
CA LYS A 67 14.85 -8.77 17.57
C LYS A 67 15.39 -9.45 16.32
N ALA A 68 16.66 -9.86 16.32
CA ALA A 68 17.26 -10.61 15.22
C ALA A 68 16.62 -11.99 15.04
N ALA A 69 16.27 -12.67 16.15
CA ALA A 69 15.60 -13.97 16.12
C ALA A 69 14.13 -13.88 15.65
N THR A 70 13.41 -12.83 16.03
CA THR A 70 11.98 -12.66 15.71
C THR A 70 11.73 -11.94 14.39
N ASN A 71 12.67 -11.12 13.91
CA ASN A 71 12.58 -10.42 12.64
C ASN A 71 13.96 -10.26 11.96
N PRO A 72 14.49 -11.33 11.35
CA PRO A 72 15.82 -11.30 10.71
C PRO A 72 15.86 -10.36 9.50
N VAL A 73 14.77 -10.30 8.71
CA VAL A 73 14.66 -9.41 7.54
C VAL A 73 14.63 -7.95 7.98
N GLY A 74 13.84 -7.60 9.00
CA GLY A 74 13.81 -6.24 9.54
C GLY A 74 15.17 -5.78 10.07
N THR A 75 15.91 -6.68 10.73
CA THR A 75 17.25 -6.38 11.25
C THR A 75 18.26 -6.17 10.11
N ALA A 76 18.19 -6.96 9.04
CA ALA A 76 19.03 -6.76 7.86
C ALA A 76 18.72 -5.43 7.16
N MET A 77 17.44 -5.08 7.03
CA MET A 77 17.00 -3.80 6.46
C MET A 77 17.40 -2.59 7.32
N ASP A 78 17.32 -2.72 8.65
CA ASP A 78 17.81 -1.70 9.58
C ASP A 78 19.32 -1.45 9.37
N GLY A 79 20.13 -2.50 9.22
CA GLY A 79 21.56 -2.38 8.95
C GLY A 79 21.88 -1.75 7.58
N VAL A 80 21.13 -2.09 6.53
CA VAL A 80 21.25 -1.44 5.21
C VAL A 80 20.88 0.03 5.29
N LYS A 81 19.81 0.37 6.02
CA LYS A 81 19.36 1.75 6.22
C LYS A 81 20.39 2.57 6.99
N GLU A 82 21.00 1.99 8.02
CA GLU A 82 22.04 2.65 8.82
C GLU A 82 23.29 2.91 7.97
N ALA A 83 23.78 1.90 7.23
CA ALA A 83 24.89 2.08 6.29
C ALA A 83 24.59 3.13 5.21
N ALA A 84 23.36 3.14 4.68
CA ALA A 84 22.93 4.15 3.72
C ALA A 84 22.86 5.56 4.35
N GLN A 85 22.40 5.68 5.60
CA GLN A 85 22.39 6.96 6.32
C GLN A 85 23.79 7.46 6.64
N ASP A 86 24.72 6.58 6.99
CA ASP A 86 26.13 6.95 7.24
C ASP A 86 26.85 7.33 5.95
N MET A 87 26.58 6.64 4.84
CA MET A 87 27.00 7.11 3.51
C MET A 87 26.39 8.47 3.16
N ALA A 88 25.09 8.68 3.43
CA ALA A 88 24.44 9.96 3.16
C ALA A 88 25.04 11.09 4.00
N LYS A 89 25.33 10.85 5.29
CA LYS A 89 26.01 11.81 6.17
C LYS A 89 27.44 12.12 5.73
N SER A 90 28.19 11.11 5.24
CA SER A 90 29.55 11.32 4.75
C SER A 90 29.61 12.02 3.39
N ILE A 91 28.51 12.03 2.64
CA ILE A 91 28.34 12.76 1.38
C ILE A 91 27.62 14.10 1.62
N ASP A 92 27.22 14.43 2.85
CA ASP A 92 26.48 15.66 3.17
C ASP A 92 27.33 16.90 2.81
N PRO A 93 26.92 17.66 1.77
CA PRO A 93 27.66 18.78 1.25
C PRO A 93 27.79 19.96 2.23
N THR A 94 27.05 19.97 3.33
CA THR A 94 27.14 21.00 4.38
C THR A 94 28.34 20.83 5.31
N SER A 95 29.07 19.71 5.20
CA SER A 95 30.28 19.40 5.99
C SER A 95 31.57 19.94 5.38
N TYR A 96 31.53 20.41 4.12
CA TYR A 96 32.72 20.84 3.40
C TYR A 96 33.00 22.33 3.62
N LYS A 97 34.28 22.68 3.76
CA LYS A 97 34.71 24.07 3.80
C LYS A 97 34.39 24.74 2.44
N PRO A 98 33.77 25.93 2.44
CA PRO A 98 33.45 26.64 1.20
C PRO A 98 34.73 26.95 0.42
N GLY A 99 34.77 26.53 -0.85
CA GLY A 99 35.87 26.76 -1.80
C GLY A 99 36.81 25.57 -2.04
N SER A 100 36.56 24.38 -1.48
CA SER A 100 37.40 23.19 -1.71
C SER A 100 37.13 22.53 -3.07
N GLU A 101 38.13 21.89 -3.68
CA GLU A 101 37.97 21.12 -4.93
C GLU A 101 36.88 20.03 -4.81
N THR A 102 36.66 19.51 -3.59
CA THR A 102 35.58 18.58 -3.26
C THR A 102 34.19 19.18 -3.45
N GLU A 103 33.99 20.48 -3.19
CA GLU A 103 32.72 21.18 -3.40
C GLU A 103 32.40 21.34 -4.89
N LYS A 104 33.42 21.66 -5.71
CA LYS A 104 33.25 21.80 -7.17
C LYS A 104 32.85 20.47 -7.80
N LEU A 105 33.52 19.38 -7.41
CA LEU A 105 33.20 18.03 -7.87
C LEU A 105 31.82 17.57 -7.36
N ALA A 106 31.42 17.94 -6.14
CA ALA A 106 30.08 17.65 -5.63
C ALA A 106 28.99 18.44 -6.38
N ALA A 107 29.25 19.71 -6.72
CA ALA A 107 28.35 20.53 -7.52
C ALA A 107 28.19 19.98 -8.95
N GLU A 108 29.28 19.52 -9.58
CA GLU A 108 29.27 18.88 -10.90
C GLU A 108 28.47 17.56 -10.87
N ARG A 109 28.74 16.68 -9.90
CA ARG A 109 27.99 15.44 -9.68
C ARG A 109 26.50 15.70 -9.44
N ALA A 110 26.16 16.73 -8.67
CA ALA A 110 24.77 17.11 -8.41
C ALA A 110 24.07 17.64 -9.68
N GLN A 111 24.79 18.36 -10.54
CA GLN A 111 24.24 18.79 -11.84
C GLN A 111 24.02 17.61 -12.78
N ASP A 112 24.95 16.66 -12.83
CA ASP A 112 24.79 15.48 -13.67
C ASP A 112 23.67 14.55 -13.17
N ALA A 113 23.54 14.39 -11.85
CA ALA A 113 22.41 13.69 -11.25
C ALA A 113 21.06 14.33 -11.65
N LYS A 114 20.98 15.67 -11.62
CA LYS A 114 19.76 16.39 -12.06
C LYS A 114 19.48 16.19 -13.55
N LYS A 115 20.50 16.18 -14.40
CA LYS A 115 20.33 15.91 -15.85
C LYS A 115 19.84 14.49 -16.10
N ILE A 116 20.42 13.50 -15.42
CA ILE A 116 20.00 12.09 -15.53
C ILE A 116 18.56 11.92 -15.05
N GLN A 117 18.20 12.54 -13.93
CA GLN A 117 16.82 12.51 -13.42
C GLN A 117 15.83 13.17 -14.38
N ALA A 118 16.18 14.34 -14.93
CA ALA A 118 15.33 15.03 -15.92
C ALA A 118 15.16 14.23 -17.21
N ALA A 119 16.24 13.61 -17.72
CA ALA A 119 16.18 12.75 -18.90
C ALA A 119 15.31 11.51 -18.65
N THR A 120 15.47 10.89 -17.48
CA THR A 120 14.69 9.71 -17.07
C THR A 120 13.21 10.05 -16.90
N ALA A 121 12.90 11.20 -16.28
CA ALA A 121 11.53 11.68 -16.13
C ALA A 121 10.86 11.99 -17.48
N ARG A 122 11.60 12.59 -18.42
CA ARG A 122 11.11 12.82 -19.79
C ARG A 122 10.86 11.51 -20.52
N ALA A 123 11.78 10.56 -20.47
CA ALA A 123 11.62 9.25 -21.10
C ALA A 123 10.42 8.47 -20.51
N ALA A 124 10.21 8.55 -19.20
CA ALA A 124 9.05 7.95 -18.54
C ALA A 124 7.72 8.61 -18.95
N ALA A 125 7.71 9.95 -19.07
CA ALA A 125 6.53 10.68 -19.54
C ALA A 125 6.20 10.38 -21.00
N GLU A 126 7.21 10.29 -21.87
CA GLU A 126 7.01 9.95 -23.28
C GLU A 126 6.46 8.53 -23.46
N ARG A 127 6.98 7.55 -22.72
CA ARG A 127 6.43 6.19 -22.72
C ARG A 127 4.96 6.19 -22.31
N LYS A 128 4.62 6.89 -21.21
CA LYS A 128 3.24 6.98 -20.72
C LYS A 128 2.31 7.68 -21.72
N ALA A 129 2.81 8.66 -22.46
CA ALA A 129 2.04 9.33 -23.51
C ALA A 129 1.76 8.40 -24.70
N ARG A 130 2.75 7.59 -25.13
CA ARG A 130 2.55 6.59 -26.19
C ARG A 130 1.55 5.51 -25.77
N GLU A 131 1.69 4.98 -24.56
CA GLU A 131 0.73 4.02 -23.99
C GLU A 131 -0.69 4.60 -23.94
N ALA A 132 -0.84 5.89 -23.59
CA ALA A 132 -2.14 6.56 -23.58
C ALA A 132 -2.74 6.73 -24.99
N THR A 133 -1.93 7.07 -25.99
CA THR A 133 -2.41 7.17 -27.39
C THR A 133 -2.79 5.81 -27.95
N GLU A 134 -2.04 4.76 -27.63
CA GLU A 134 -2.36 3.39 -28.05
C GLU A 134 -3.64 2.88 -27.38
N ALA A 135 -3.85 3.18 -26.09
CA ALA A 135 -5.07 2.85 -25.38
C ALA A 135 -6.30 3.57 -25.94
N LEU A 136 -6.16 4.85 -26.33
CA LEU A 136 -7.24 5.60 -26.99
C LEU A 136 -7.55 5.04 -28.37
N ALA A 137 -6.54 4.74 -29.18
CA ALA A 137 -6.74 4.11 -30.50
C ALA A 137 -7.42 2.72 -30.38
N HIS A 138 -7.08 1.94 -29.35
CA HIS A 138 -7.74 0.66 -29.08
C HIS A 138 -9.19 0.85 -28.60
N ALA A 139 -9.47 1.91 -27.82
CA ALA A 139 -10.83 2.24 -27.40
C ALA A 139 -11.69 2.70 -28.57
N GLU A 140 -11.18 3.58 -29.44
CA GLU A 140 -11.87 4.05 -30.65
C GLU A 140 -12.10 2.91 -31.64
N ALA A 141 -11.14 2.00 -31.81
CA ALA A 141 -11.32 0.81 -32.65
C ALA A 141 -12.39 -0.15 -32.08
N ALA A 142 -12.46 -0.30 -30.76
CA ALA A 142 -13.50 -1.10 -30.11
C ALA A 142 -14.89 -0.44 -30.23
N GLU A 143 -14.97 0.89 -30.17
CA GLU A 143 -16.21 1.65 -30.36
C GLU A 143 -16.70 1.59 -31.82
N ALA A 144 -15.80 1.77 -32.80
CA ALA A 144 -16.13 1.62 -34.21
C ALA A 144 -16.56 0.19 -34.58
N ALA A 145 -15.98 -0.84 -33.92
CA ALA A 145 -16.41 -2.22 -34.08
C ALA A 145 -17.79 -2.49 -33.45
N ALA A 146 -18.14 -1.77 -32.37
CA ALA A 146 -19.46 -1.84 -31.75
C ALA A 146 -20.52 -1.11 -32.60
N GLU A 147 -20.17 -0.02 -33.27
CA GLU A 147 -21.06 0.75 -34.15
C GLU A 147 -21.28 0.08 -35.52
N ALA A 148 -20.30 -0.69 -36.02
CA ALA A 148 -20.41 -1.46 -37.26
C ALA A 148 -21.14 -2.81 -37.10
N ALA A 149 -21.46 -3.23 -35.88
CA ALA A 149 -22.30 -4.39 -35.64
C ALA A 149 -23.76 -4.02 -35.93
N PRO A 150 -24.43 -4.65 -36.92
CA PRO A 150 -25.82 -4.31 -37.22
C PRO A 150 -26.69 -4.63 -35.99
N GLU A 151 -27.47 -3.65 -35.57
CA GLU A 151 -28.55 -3.79 -34.59
C GLU A 151 -29.42 -5.00 -34.99
N GLN A 152 -29.22 -6.13 -34.32
CA GLN A 152 -30.31 -7.07 -34.14
C GLN A 152 -31.04 -6.61 -32.87
N PRO A 153 -32.21 -5.96 -32.99
CA PRO A 153 -32.98 -5.63 -31.81
C PRO A 153 -33.43 -6.93 -31.18
N SER A 154 -32.90 -7.15 -29.98
CA SER A 154 -33.54 -7.91 -28.91
C SER A 154 -34.98 -7.41 -28.75
N SER A 155 -35.94 -8.12 -29.33
CA SER A 155 -37.33 -8.09 -28.86
C SER A 155 -37.47 -9.11 -27.75
N ALA A 156 -37.13 -8.69 -26.53
CA ALA A 156 -37.84 -9.16 -25.37
C ALA A 156 -39.14 -8.36 -25.26
N GLU A 157 -40.28 -8.99 -25.54
CA GLU A 157 -41.53 -8.62 -24.88
C GLU A 157 -42.26 -9.89 -24.41
N PRO A 158 -42.59 -9.99 -23.11
CA PRO A 158 -43.37 -11.08 -22.53
C PRO A 158 -44.86 -10.71 -22.52
N ALA A 159 -45.73 -11.58 -23.02
CA ALA A 159 -47.18 -11.44 -22.82
C ALA A 159 -47.89 -12.81 -22.82
N VAL A 160 -48.19 -13.27 -21.59
CA VAL A 160 -49.43 -13.90 -21.09
C VAL A 160 -50.46 -14.29 -22.18
N ALA A 161 -50.99 -15.52 -22.26
CA ALA A 161 -51.92 -16.18 -21.32
C ALA A 161 -52.45 -17.51 -21.97
N PRO A 162 -53.45 -18.22 -21.40
CA PRO A 162 -53.43 -19.12 -20.24
C PRO A 162 -54.02 -20.53 -20.59
N SER A 163 -54.42 -21.30 -19.57
CA SER A 163 -55.22 -22.55 -19.60
C SER A 163 -54.44 -23.84 -19.93
N GLU A 164 -54.70 -25.01 -19.38
CA GLU A 164 -55.55 -25.51 -18.28
C GLU A 164 -55.18 -27.00 -18.12
N GLY A 165 -55.27 -27.53 -16.90
CA GLY A 165 -55.31 -28.97 -16.62
C GLY A 165 -53.97 -29.70 -16.73
N SER A 166 -53.62 -30.66 -15.88
CA SER A 166 -54.40 -31.40 -14.90
C SER A 166 -53.41 -32.08 -13.95
N GLU A 167 -53.68 -31.98 -12.66
CA GLU A 167 -53.77 -33.12 -11.74
C GLU A 167 -52.63 -34.15 -11.75
N THR A 168 -51.81 -34.19 -10.71
CA THR A 168 -51.93 -35.06 -9.51
C THR A 168 -50.82 -36.12 -9.52
N LYS A 169 -49.94 -36.08 -8.52
CA LYS A 169 -49.99 -36.91 -7.29
C LYS A 169 -49.57 -38.34 -7.62
N THR A 170 -48.49 -38.85 -7.04
CA THR A 170 -48.34 -39.13 -5.60
C THR A 170 -46.87 -39.35 -5.28
#